data_AF-A0A9Q3YNV1-F1
#
_entry.id   AF-A0A9Q3YNV1-F1
#
_cell.length_a   1.000
_cell.length_b   1.000
_cell.length_c   1.000
_cell.angle_alpha   90.00
_cell.angle_beta   90.00
_cell.angle_gamma   90.00
#
_symmetry.space_group_name_H-M   'P 1'
#
loop_
_entity.id
_entity.type
_entity.pdbx_description
1 polymer ?
#
loop_
_entity_poly.entity_id
_entity_poly.type
_entity_poly.pdbx_seq_one_letter_code
_entity_poly.pdbx_strand_id
1 'polypeptide(L)'
;MSIPKDIAKKIGHFHSVSPDELEDFHEHVEWLEALLHEPCSIWEEDDGELVLIEIRQLVERVNGLKIEIYPNEHPPPHFHVKSPNINASFCIENCDKINGKISRGDYLKIKYWHQYSKGRLIEVWDSTRPVNCVVGEYRGT
;
A
#
# COMPACT_ATOMS: atom_id res chain seq x y z
N MET A 1 -12.36 7.12 -10.50
CA MET A 1 -13.10 8.16 -9.75
C MET A 1 -12.16 8.65 -8.66
N SER A 2 -11.87 9.94 -8.60
CA SER A 2 -11.02 10.52 -7.55
C SER A 2 -11.66 10.29 -6.18
N ILE A 3 -10.85 9.96 -5.18
CA ILE A 3 -11.31 9.83 -3.79
C ILE A 3 -11.61 11.26 -3.30
N PRO A 4 -12.81 11.55 -2.76
CA PRO A 4 -13.11 12.86 -2.22
C PRO A 4 -12.10 13.31 -1.16
N LYS A 5 -11.69 14.58 -1.17
CA LYS A 5 -10.65 15.13 -0.28
C LYS A 5 -10.84 14.83 1.20
N ASP A 6 -12.08 14.89 1.70
CA ASP A 6 -12.41 14.59 3.10
C ASP A 6 -12.17 13.12 3.47
N ILE A 7 -12.32 12.22 2.50
CA ILE A 7 -12.05 10.80 2.67
C ILE A 7 -10.53 10.58 2.60
N ALA A 8 -9.85 11.19 1.62
CA ALA A 8 -8.40 11.12 1.46
C ALA A 8 -7.64 11.55 2.74
N LYS A 9 -8.05 12.65 3.37
CA LYS A 9 -7.51 13.12 4.66
C LYS A 9 -7.68 12.08 5.78
N LYS A 10 -8.83 11.41 5.85
CA LYS A 10 -9.12 10.43 6.92
C LYS A 10 -8.32 9.13 6.80
N ILE A 11 -7.97 8.73 5.58
CA ILE A 11 -7.28 7.47 5.32
C ILE A 11 -5.76 7.65 5.15
N GLY A 12 -5.24 8.87 5.24
CA GLY A 12 -3.80 9.14 5.08
C GLY A 12 -3.33 9.02 3.63
N HIS A 13 -4.16 9.47 2.69
CA HIS A 13 -3.84 9.54 1.26
C HIS A 13 -4.07 10.97 0.72
N PHE A 14 -3.89 12.00 1.54
CA PHE A 14 -4.13 13.37 1.09
C PHE A 14 -3.15 13.80 -0.01
N HIS A 15 -1.95 13.19 -0.05
CA HIS A 15 -0.97 13.37 -1.12
C HIS A 15 -1.52 13.01 -2.53
N SER A 16 -2.58 12.20 -2.62
CA SER A 16 -3.18 11.76 -3.88
C SER A 16 -4.28 12.70 -4.43
N VAL A 17 -4.67 13.74 -3.68
CA VAL A 17 -5.68 14.72 -4.11
C VAL A 17 -5.12 15.59 -5.23
N SER A 18 -5.93 15.86 -6.25
CA SER A 18 -5.54 16.75 -7.35
C SER A 18 -5.33 18.18 -6.84
N PRO A 19 -4.25 18.87 -7.22
CA PRO A 19 -4.02 20.25 -6.79
C PRO A 19 -5.13 21.22 -7.26
N ASP A 20 -5.86 20.88 -8.34
CA ASP A 20 -7.01 21.66 -8.83
C ASP A 20 -8.25 21.58 -7.89
N GLU A 21 -8.27 20.61 -6.97
CA GLU A 21 -9.36 20.43 -5.98
C GLU A 21 -9.09 21.17 -4.64
N LEU A 22 -7.91 21.81 -4.50
CA LEU A 22 -7.52 22.56 -3.30
C LEU A 22 -8.09 23.98 -3.36
N GLU A 23 -8.84 24.37 -2.32
CA GLU A 23 -9.62 25.62 -2.31
C GLU A 23 -8.84 26.81 -1.74
N ASP A 24 -7.90 26.56 -0.82
CA ASP A 24 -7.18 27.61 -0.13
C ASP A 24 -5.71 27.24 0.17
N PHE A 25 -4.96 28.23 0.64
CA PHE A 25 -3.53 28.05 0.94
C PHE A 25 -3.29 27.10 2.13
N HIS A 26 -4.27 26.95 3.01
CA HIS A 26 -4.16 26.01 4.13
C HIS A 26 -4.20 24.57 3.60
N GLU A 27 -5.11 24.25 2.68
CA GLU A 27 -5.17 22.94 2.01
C GLU A 27 -3.90 22.64 1.21
N HIS A 28 -3.27 23.64 0.59
CA HIS A 28 -1.96 23.47 -0.05
C HIS A 28 -0.83 23.12 0.94
N VAL A 29 -0.85 23.68 2.16
CA VAL A 29 0.15 23.36 3.19
C VAL A 29 -0.10 21.96 3.76
N GLU A 30 -1.37 21.57 3.96
CA GLU A 30 -1.73 20.20 4.34
C GLU A 30 -1.30 19.19 3.26
N TRP A 31 -1.41 19.57 1.98
CA TRP A 31 -1.00 18.71 0.86
C TRP A 31 0.52 18.52 0.84
N LEU A 32 1.28 19.59 1.11
CA LEU A 32 2.74 19.49 1.26
C LEU A 32 3.14 18.64 2.48
N GLU A 33 2.45 18.79 3.61
CA GLU A 33 2.67 17.96 4.80
C GLU A 33 2.48 16.47 4.47
N ALA A 34 1.40 16.15 3.75
CA ALA A 34 1.14 14.82 3.26
C ALA A 34 2.25 14.30 2.34
N LEU A 35 2.71 15.09 1.35
CA LEU A 35 3.82 14.71 0.46
C LEU A 35 5.13 14.38 1.20
N LEU A 36 5.37 15.05 2.32
CA LEU A 36 6.60 14.89 3.13
C LEU A 36 6.53 13.71 4.11
N HIS A 37 5.34 13.29 4.51
CA HIS A 37 5.15 12.37 5.65
C HIS A 37 4.35 11.11 5.33
N GLU A 38 3.48 11.14 4.33
CA GLU A 38 2.75 9.97 3.84
C GLU A 38 3.68 9.07 3.00
N PRO A 39 3.35 7.78 2.81
CA PRO A 39 4.24 6.84 2.14
C PRO A 39 4.20 7.00 0.60
N CYS A 40 4.54 8.20 0.14
CA CYS A 40 4.76 8.55 -1.27
C CYS A 40 6.19 9.04 -1.50
N SER A 41 6.60 9.12 -2.76
CA SER A 41 7.86 9.72 -3.19
C SER A 41 7.67 10.39 -4.54
N ILE A 42 8.39 11.49 -4.77
CA ILE A 42 8.43 12.16 -6.07
C ILE A 42 9.71 11.73 -6.79
N TRP A 43 9.57 11.33 -8.05
CA TRP A 43 10.66 10.98 -8.95
C TRP A 43 10.67 11.95 -10.12
N GLU A 44 11.87 12.21 -10.65
CA GLU A 44 12.06 12.98 -11.87
C GLU A 44 12.34 11.98 -12.99
N GLU A 45 11.51 11.99 -14.03
CA GLU A 45 11.68 11.18 -15.23
C GLU A 45 12.76 11.79 -16.16
N ASP A 46 13.20 11.04 -17.17
CA ASP A 46 14.27 11.46 -18.10
C ASP A 46 13.94 12.74 -18.90
N ASP A 47 12.64 13.09 -19.02
CA ASP A 47 12.15 14.32 -19.67
C ASP A 47 11.96 15.51 -18.71
N GLY A 48 12.26 15.32 -17.41
CA GLY A 48 12.12 16.33 -16.37
C GLY A 48 10.73 16.40 -15.74
N GLU A 49 9.81 15.50 -16.11
CA GLU A 49 8.49 15.41 -15.47
C GLU A 49 8.60 14.84 -14.05
N LEU A 50 7.89 15.45 -13.10
CA LEU A 50 7.84 14.99 -11.72
C LEU A 50 6.65 14.05 -11.52
N VAL A 51 6.93 12.81 -11.17
CA VAL A 51 5.92 11.76 -10.98
C VAL A 51 5.83 11.39 -9.50
N LEU A 52 4.62 11.48 -8.95
CA LEU A 52 4.32 10.97 -7.63
C LEU A 52 4.10 9.45 -7.69
N ILE A 53 4.82 8.72 -6.85
CA ILE A 53 4.61 7.29 -6.65
C ILE A 53 4.27 6.97 -5.19
N GLU A 54 3.32 6.06 -4.97
CA GLU A 54 3.12 5.46 -3.66
C GLU A 54 4.19 4.38 -3.42
N ILE A 55 4.98 4.55 -2.37
CA ILE A 55 6.08 3.62 -2.06
C ILE A 55 5.60 2.46 -1.19
N ARG A 56 4.48 2.60 -0.46
CA ARG A 56 3.93 1.54 0.40
C ARG A 56 2.54 1.89 0.94
N GLN A 57 1.57 0.99 0.83
CA GLN A 57 0.32 1.10 1.58
C GLN A 57 0.36 0.27 2.88
N LEU A 58 0.10 0.92 4.01
CA LEU A 58 -0.11 0.23 5.28
C LEU A 58 -1.52 -0.37 5.27
N VAL A 59 -1.61 -1.70 5.34
CA VAL A 59 -2.89 -2.40 5.43
C VAL A 59 -3.50 -2.23 6.82
N GLU A 60 -2.69 -2.49 7.86
CA GLU A 60 -3.10 -2.33 9.27
C GLU A 60 -1.88 -2.38 10.20
N ARG A 61 -1.99 -1.74 11.38
CA ARG A 61 -1.01 -1.83 12.47
C ARG A 61 -1.70 -2.06 13.82
N VAL A 62 -1.35 -3.16 14.49
CA VAL A 62 -1.84 -3.46 15.85
C VAL A 62 -0.70 -4.01 16.70
N ASN A 63 -0.49 -3.46 17.90
CA ASN A 63 0.45 -3.98 18.91
C ASN A 63 1.87 -4.31 18.38
N GLY A 64 2.37 -3.50 17.44
CA GLY A 64 3.69 -3.69 16.82
C GLY A 64 3.73 -4.66 15.64
N LEU A 65 2.62 -5.33 15.31
CA LEU A 65 2.40 -6.00 14.03
C LEU A 65 2.02 -4.97 12.98
N LYS A 66 2.65 -5.03 11.81
CA LYS A 66 2.31 -4.25 10.62
C LYS A 66 2.10 -5.18 9.43
N ILE A 67 1.07 -4.91 8.65
CA ILE A 67 0.86 -5.52 7.34
C ILE A 67 0.98 -4.42 6.30
N GLU A 68 1.86 -4.60 5.33
CA GLU A 68 2.20 -3.58 4.34
C GLU A 68 2.12 -4.19 2.93
N ILE A 69 1.61 -3.43 1.95
CA ILE A 69 1.62 -3.76 0.53
C ILE A 69 2.47 -2.72 -0.18
N TYR A 70 3.31 -3.15 -1.12
CA TYR A 70 4.19 -2.29 -1.90
C TYR A 70 3.68 -2.24 -3.35
N PRO A 71 3.11 -1.11 -3.80
CA PRO A 71 2.43 -1.03 -5.10
C PRO A 71 3.38 -1.18 -6.30
N ASN A 72 4.65 -0.84 -6.11
CA ASN A 72 5.69 -0.87 -7.15
C ASN A 72 6.49 -2.20 -7.20
N GLU A 73 6.06 -3.22 -6.45
CA GLU A 73 6.73 -4.52 -6.41
C GLU A 73 6.14 -5.49 -7.46
N HIS A 74 7.02 -6.15 -8.22
CA HIS A 74 6.67 -7.03 -9.35
C HIS A 74 5.73 -8.19 -8.96
N PRO A 75 4.97 -8.75 -9.92
CA PRO A 75 4.24 -10.00 -9.72
C PRO A 75 5.18 -11.10 -9.20
N PRO A 76 4.75 -11.92 -8.21
CA PRO A 76 3.37 -12.08 -7.73
C PRO A 76 2.92 -11.01 -6.72
N PRO A 77 1.61 -10.68 -6.67
CA PRO A 77 1.01 -9.84 -5.61
C PRO A 77 1.36 -10.35 -4.23
N HIS A 78 1.87 -9.50 -3.35
CA HIS A 78 2.35 -9.93 -2.04
C HIS A 78 2.17 -8.87 -0.95
N PHE A 79 2.16 -9.35 0.29
CA PHE A 79 2.07 -8.52 1.48
C PHE A 79 3.25 -8.81 2.41
N HIS A 80 3.68 -7.79 3.15
CA HIS A 80 4.77 -7.86 4.12
C HIS A 80 4.19 -7.89 5.52
N VAL A 81 4.70 -8.79 6.36
CA VAL A 81 4.38 -8.86 7.78
C VAL A 81 5.61 -8.49 8.59
N LYS A 82 5.49 -7.43 9.40
CA LYS A 82 6.57 -6.94 10.26
C LYS A 82 6.13 -6.92 11.71
N SER A 83 6.93 -7.50 12.58
CA SER A 83 6.82 -7.45 14.04
C SER A 83 8.21 -7.64 14.66
N PRO A 84 8.41 -7.50 15.98
CA PRO A 84 9.73 -7.69 16.60
C PRO A 84 10.43 -9.02 16.22
N ASN A 85 9.65 -10.08 15.96
CA ASN A 85 10.17 -11.41 15.64
C ASN A 85 9.91 -11.84 14.18
N ILE A 86 9.29 -11.00 13.36
CA ILE A 86 8.85 -11.34 12.01
C ILE A 86 9.24 -10.22 11.06
N ASN A 87 9.94 -10.56 9.99
CA ASN A 87 10.15 -9.67 8.86
C ASN A 87 10.16 -10.54 7.60
N ALA A 88 9.00 -10.71 6.98
CA ALA A 88 8.80 -11.62 5.86
C ALA A 88 7.70 -11.13 4.92
N SER A 89 7.81 -11.49 3.65
CA SER A 89 6.81 -11.24 2.62
C SER A 89 6.14 -12.54 2.14
N PHE A 90 4.87 -12.45 1.78
CA PHE A 90 4.03 -13.59 1.44
C PHE A 90 3.16 -13.30 0.21
N CYS A 91 3.03 -14.27 -0.67
CA CYS A 91 2.12 -14.18 -1.81
C CYS A 91 0.67 -14.02 -1.33
N ILE A 92 -0.07 -13.04 -1.86
CA ILE A 92 -1.48 -12.80 -1.52
C ILE A 92 -2.35 -13.99 -1.95
N GLU A 93 -1.96 -14.72 -3.00
CA GLU A 93 -2.80 -15.80 -3.52
C GLU A 93 -2.86 -17.01 -2.59
N ASN A 94 -1.69 -17.46 -2.11
CA ASN A 94 -1.54 -18.75 -1.43
C ASN A 94 -0.78 -18.67 -0.10
N CYS A 95 -0.39 -17.46 0.32
CA CYS A 95 0.40 -17.20 1.54
C CYS A 95 1.78 -17.87 1.55
N ASP A 96 2.30 -18.28 0.40
CA ASP A 96 3.66 -18.83 0.34
C ASP A 96 4.67 -17.73 0.66
N LYS A 97 5.65 -18.06 1.51
CA LYS A 97 6.70 -17.13 1.90
C LYS A 97 7.61 -16.86 0.70
N ILE A 98 7.70 -15.60 0.30
CA ILE A 98 8.58 -15.14 -0.78
C ILE A 98 9.97 -14.83 -0.23
N ASN A 99 10.05 -14.00 0.81
CA ASN A 99 11.32 -13.61 1.42
C ASN A 99 11.22 -13.42 2.94
N GLY A 100 12.37 -13.39 3.61
CA GLY A 100 12.50 -12.99 5.01
C GLY A 100 12.49 -14.12 6.04
N LYS A 101 12.50 -13.70 7.32
CA LYS A 101 12.69 -14.55 8.50
C LYS A 101 11.41 -14.62 9.33
N ILE A 102 11.00 -15.85 9.63
CA ILE A 102 9.84 -16.17 10.47
C ILE A 102 9.99 -17.57 11.05
N SER A 103 9.44 -17.80 12.25
CA SER A 103 9.34 -19.13 12.85
C SER A 103 8.28 -19.98 12.16
N ARG A 104 8.39 -21.32 12.22
CA ARG A 104 7.34 -22.21 11.69
C ARG A 104 5.99 -21.99 12.38
N GLY A 105 6.00 -21.73 13.70
CA GLY A 105 4.79 -21.49 14.48
C GLY A 105 4.05 -20.23 14.03
N ASP A 106 4.77 -19.13 13.84
CA ASP A 106 4.16 -17.88 13.38
C ASP A 106 3.75 -17.94 11.92
N TYR A 107 4.50 -18.66 11.08
CA TYR A 107 4.08 -18.91 9.70
C TYR A 107 2.73 -19.62 9.62
N LEU A 108 2.49 -20.64 10.46
CA LEU A 108 1.20 -21.33 10.51
C LEU A 108 0.06 -20.42 10.96
N LYS A 109 0.31 -19.49 11.90
CA LYS A 109 -0.69 -18.49 12.31
C LYS A 109 -1.03 -17.52 11.19
N ILE A 110 -0.03 -17.02 10.47
CA ILE A 110 -0.24 -16.13 9.30
C ILE A 110 -1.01 -16.89 8.22
N LYS A 111 -0.64 -18.14 7.93
CA LYS A 111 -1.34 -18.97 6.95
C LYS A 111 -2.79 -19.23 7.34
N TYR A 112 -3.07 -19.48 8.61
CA TYR A 112 -4.44 -19.62 9.12
C TYR A 112 -5.23 -18.31 9.00
N TRP A 113 -4.64 -17.18 9.40
CA TRP A 113 -5.27 -15.85 9.29
C TRP A 113 -5.57 -15.48 7.82
N HIS A 114 -4.65 -15.80 6.92
CA HIS A 114 -4.75 -15.53 5.48
C HIS A 114 -6.00 -16.19 4.86
N GLN A 115 -6.36 -17.40 5.30
CA GLN A 115 -7.56 -18.11 4.80
C GLN A 115 -8.85 -17.30 4.94
N TYR A 116 -8.93 -16.41 5.94
CA TYR A 116 -10.10 -15.58 6.21
C TYR A 116 -9.91 -14.13 5.75
N SER A 117 -8.67 -13.73 5.42
CA SER A 117 -8.30 -12.33 5.17
C SER A 117 -7.82 -12.07 3.74
N LYS A 118 -7.65 -13.12 2.92
CA LYS A 118 -7.25 -13.03 1.50
C LYS A 118 -8.06 -11.99 0.73
N GLY A 119 -9.39 -12.01 0.86
CA GLY A 119 -10.26 -11.05 0.16
C GLY A 119 -9.93 -9.59 0.50
N ARG A 120 -9.68 -9.30 1.77
CA ARG A 120 -9.30 -7.94 2.23
C ARG A 120 -7.93 -7.52 1.70
N LEU A 121 -6.97 -8.44 1.64
CA LEU A 121 -5.65 -8.18 1.07
C LEU A 121 -5.75 -7.86 -0.43
N ILE A 122 -6.63 -8.56 -1.16
CA ILE A 122 -6.89 -8.30 -2.58
C ILE A 122 -7.54 -6.94 -2.77
N GLU A 123 -8.57 -6.59 -1.98
CA GLU A 123 -9.21 -5.26 -2.03
C GLU A 123 -8.18 -4.14 -1.85
N VAL A 124 -7.31 -4.28 -0.85
CA VAL A 124 -6.27 -3.28 -0.57
C VAL A 124 -5.24 -3.25 -1.70
N TRP A 125 -4.78 -4.41 -2.16
CA TRP A 125 -3.88 -4.52 -3.31
C TRP A 125 -4.48 -3.84 -4.55
N ASP A 126 -5.72 -4.11 -4.91
CA ASP A 126 -6.36 -3.51 -6.08
C ASP A 126 -6.60 -2.00 -5.91
N SER A 127 -6.85 -1.52 -4.69
CA SER A 127 -6.95 -0.07 -4.41
C SER A 127 -5.61 0.67 -4.52
N THR A 128 -4.47 -0.01 -4.30
CA THR A 128 -3.13 0.60 -4.42
C THR A 128 -2.66 0.82 -5.86
N ARG A 129 -3.41 0.35 -6.86
CA ARG A 129 -2.90 0.27 -8.22
C ARG A 129 -3.05 1.63 -8.92
N PRO A 130 -1.97 2.16 -9.52
CA PRO A 130 -2.09 3.34 -10.37
C PRO A 130 -3.04 3.04 -11.54
N VAL A 131 -3.80 4.04 -11.95
CA VAL A 131 -4.90 3.97 -12.94
C VAL A 131 -4.44 3.40 -14.31
N ASN A 132 -3.12 3.34 -14.55
CA ASN A 132 -2.47 2.85 -15.77
C ASN A 132 -1.66 1.55 -15.57
N CYS A 133 -2.04 0.68 -14.64
CA CYS A 133 -1.34 -0.59 -14.44
C CYS A 133 -1.73 -1.63 -15.52
N VAL A 134 -0.76 -2.08 -16.34
CA VAL A 134 -0.94 -2.94 -17.54
C VAL A 134 -1.41 -4.38 -17.21
N VAL A 135 -1.34 -4.78 -15.95
CA VAL A 135 -1.81 -6.10 -15.48
C VAL A 135 -3.33 -5.98 -15.22
N GLY A 136 -4.18 -6.93 -15.59
CA GLY A 136 -5.63 -6.82 -15.30
C GLY A 136 -5.96 -6.86 -13.78
N GLU A 137 -7.21 -6.62 -13.38
CA GLU A 137 -7.71 -6.84 -12.00
C GLU A 137 -7.29 -8.23 -11.47
N TYR A 138 -6.77 -8.30 -10.24
CA TYR A 138 -6.42 -9.60 -9.65
C TYR A 138 -7.66 -10.26 -9.04
N ARG A 139 -8.45 -10.90 -9.89
CA ARG A 139 -9.51 -11.81 -9.45
C ARG A 139 -8.84 -13.14 -9.09
N GLY A 140 -8.32 -13.24 -7.87
CA GLY A 140 -7.72 -14.46 -7.34
C GLY A 140 -8.56 -15.70 -7.67
N THR A 141 -7.90 -16.83 -7.88
CA THR A 141 -8.57 -18.10 -8.19
C THR A 141 -9.24 -18.74 -6.98
#